data_AF-A0A7Z9Y3U4-F1
#
_entry.id   AF-A0A7Z9Y3U4-F1
#
_cell.length_a   1.000
_cell.length_b   1.000
_cell.length_c   1.000
_cell.angle_alpha   90.00
_cell.angle_beta   90.00
_cell.angle_gamma   90.00
#
_symmetry.space_group_name_H-M   'P 1'
#
loop_
_entity.id
_entity.type
_entity.pdbx_description
1 polymer ?
#
loop_
_entity_poly.entity_id
_entity_poly.type
_entity_poly.pdbx_seq_one_letter_code
_entity_poly.pdbx_strand_id
1 'polypeptide(L)'
;MPQPTSSALPQPFIGVRMRENRTPAGRRTSTPAKRAALYFAFGRDKQAQVEGRQRGEWLGPDGRIQSHEQVMAWARQEALSHRYTFEAILSVPQGKLPPEAFCRAMRQGGAISDWRLMAHRDTRHRHAHVLFFRDKRLDKQTFLSWQTKVRTELTRLEQQQLDGRTAHQELELDADGSTRLSLAKSQGVSLGW
;
A
#
# COMPACT_ATOMS: atom_id res chain seq x y z
N MET A 1 -21.82 2.80 -34.29
CA MET A 1 -21.54 2.11 -33.01
C MET A 1 -20.08 2.35 -32.66
N PRO A 2 -19.73 3.21 -31.70
CA PRO A 2 -18.35 3.33 -31.26
C PRO A 2 -17.98 2.10 -30.41
N GLN A 3 -16.85 1.48 -30.75
CA GLN A 3 -16.22 0.38 -30.03
C GLN A 3 -15.90 0.79 -28.57
N PRO A 4 -16.00 -0.13 -27.59
CA PRO A 4 -15.59 0.17 -26.22
C PRO A 4 -14.09 0.49 -26.21
N THR A 5 -13.74 1.72 -25.84
CA THR A 5 -12.36 2.13 -25.58
C THR A 5 -11.79 1.24 -24.48
N SER A 6 -10.78 0.45 -24.83
CA SER A 6 -9.84 -0.27 -23.96
C SER A 6 -10.03 0.04 -22.47
N SER A 7 -10.62 -0.90 -21.72
CA SER A 7 -10.67 -0.84 -20.26
C SER A 7 -9.26 -0.99 -19.71
N ALA A 8 -8.48 0.10 -19.70
CA ALA A 8 -7.22 0.12 -18.99
C ALA A 8 -7.53 -0.25 -17.54
N LEU A 9 -6.90 -1.32 -17.04
CA LEU A 9 -7.06 -1.71 -15.64
C LEU A 9 -6.77 -0.49 -14.76
N PRO A 10 -7.57 -0.24 -13.70
CA PRO A 10 -7.34 0.89 -12.82
C PRO A 10 -5.89 0.81 -12.30
N GLN A 11 -5.18 1.94 -12.33
CA GLN A 11 -3.78 1.99 -11.91
C GLN A 11 -3.64 2.35 -10.43
N PRO A 12 -2.54 1.93 -9.77
CA PRO A 12 -2.23 2.38 -8.43
C PRO A 12 -2.18 3.92 -8.32
N PHE A 13 -2.81 4.44 -7.28
CA PHE A 13 -2.84 5.86 -6.97
C PHE A 13 -1.64 6.25 -6.09
N ILE A 14 -0.98 7.36 -6.45
CA ILE A 14 0.13 7.94 -5.69
C ILE A 14 -0.12 9.43 -5.54
N GLY A 15 -0.46 9.86 -4.32
CA GLY A 15 -0.63 11.26 -3.97
C GLY A 15 0.47 11.73 -3.03
N VAL A 16 0.97 12.95 -3.21
CA VAL A 16 1.95 13.56 -2.30
C VAL A 16 1.48 14.95 -1.90
N ARG A 17 1.51 15.25 -0.61
CA ARG A 17 1.25 16.56 -0.02
C ARG A 17 2.49 17.02 0.74
N MET A 18 2.65 18.33 0.87
CA MET A 18 3.73 18.91 1.67
C MET A 18 3.17 19.91 2.67
N ARG A 19 3.85 20.06 3.80
CA ARG A 19 3.59 21.09 4.82
C ARG A 19 4.91 21.67 5.29
N GLU A 20 4.95 22.98 5.48
CA GLU A 20 6.14 23.64 6.01
C GLU A 20 6.25 23.41 7.53
N ASN A 21 7.47 23.10 7.98
CA ASN A 21 7.81 22.88 9.38
C ASN A 21 8.09 24.19 10.10
N ARG A 22 7.20 25.16 9.90
CA ARG A 22 7.26 26.47 10.55
C ARG A 22 5.91 26.85 11.14
N THR A 23 5.94 27.53 12.27
CA THR A 23 4.76 28.21 12.82
C THR A 23 4.41 29.42 11.93
N PRO A 24 3.22 30.02 12.07
CA PRO A 24 2.90 31.27 11.38
C PRO A 24 3.91 32.40 11.64
N ALA A 25 4.54 32.41 12.82
CA ALA A 25 5.62 33.33 13.19
C ALA A 25 7.01 32.91 12.67
N GLY A 26 7.11 31.87 11.82
CA GLY A 26 8.34 31.42 11.20
C GLY A 26 9.25 30.55 12.07
N ARG A 27 8.89 30.20 13.32
CA ARG A 27 9.72 29.32 14.18
C ARG A 27 9.64 27.87 13.69
N ARG A 28 10.76 27.13 13.73
CA ARG A 28 10.77 25.69 13.39
C ARG A 28 9.82 24.91 14.28
N THR A 29 9.11 23.93 13.72
CA THR A 29 8.14 23.10 14.45
C THR A 29 8.02 21.70 13.88
N SER A 30 7.79 20.73 14.76
CA SER A 30 7.46 19.35 14.38
C SER A 30 5.96 19.06 14.31
N THR A 31 5.10 20.07 14.51
CA THR A 31 3.64 19.86 14.60
C THR A 31 3.06 19.17 13.37
N PRO A 32 3.40 19.56 12.12
CA PRO A 32 2.88 18.86 10.93
C PRO A 32 3.21 17.36 10.93
N ALA A 33 4.48 17.03 11.21
CA ALA A 33 4.98 15.66 11.24
C ALA A 33 4.32 14.81 12.33
N LYS A 34 4.22 15.33 13.56
CA LYS A 34 3.56 14.64 14.67
C LYS A 34 2.08 14.40 14.36
N ARG A 35 1.38 15.38 13.80
CA ARG A 35 -0.03 15.23 13.41
C ARG A 35 -0.20 14.18 12.31
N ALA A 36 0.69 14.14 11.33
CA ALA A 36 0.67 13.13 10.28
C ALA A 36 0.90 11.72 10.86
N ALA A 37 1.95 11.53 11.67
CA ALA A 37 2.27 10.25 12.29
C ALA A 37 1.13 9.74 13.20
N LEU A 38 0.56 10.60 14.04
CA LEU A 38 -0.61 10.25 14.86
C LEU A 38 -1.83 9.87 14.01
N TYR A 39 -2.10 10.63 12.95
CA TYR A 39 -3.20 10.33 12.04
C TYR A 39 -3.00 9.01 11.29
N PHE A 40 -1.78 8.69 10.87
CA PHE A 40 -1.48 7.42 10.22
C PHE A 40 -1.70 6.27 11.21
N ALA A 41 -1.21 6.39 12.44
CA ALA A 41 -1.34 5.36 13.47
C ALA A 41 -2.78 5.12 13.95
N PHE A 42 -3.54 6.19 14.20
CA PHE A 42 -4.82 6.10 14.94
C PHE A 42 -6.02 6.67 14.17
N GLY A 43 -5.81 7.29 13.02
CA GLY A 43 -6.87 7.96 12.28
C GLY A 43 -7.46 9.12 13.07
N ARG A 44 -8.80 9.15 13.21
CA ARG A 44 -9.53 10.13 14.03
C ARG A 44 -9.98 9.56 15.38
N ASP A 45 -9.64 8.30 15.67
CA ASP A 45 -10.06 7.60 16.88
C ASP A 45 -9.15 7.97 18.04
N LYS A 46 -9.61 8.91 18.87
CA LYS A 46 -8.90 9.35 20.08
C LYS A 46 -8.82 8.23 21.13
N GLN A 47 -9.79 7.33 21.17
CA GLN A 47 -9.81 6.24 22.13
C GLN A 47 -8.74 5.21 21.77
N ALA A 48 -8.65 4.84 20.48
CA ALA A 48 -7.57 3.98 20.00
C ALA A 48 -6.18 4.58 20.27
N GLN A 49 -6.04 5.91 20.19
CA GLN A 49 -4.79 6.59 20.55
C GLN A 49 -4.46 6.44 22.05
N VAL A 50 -5.43 6.62 22.94
CA VAL A 50 -5.24 6.45 24.39
C VAL A 50 -4.89 5.00 24.75
N GLU A 51 -5.52 4.05 24.08
CA GLU A 51 -5.31 2.61 24.27
C GLU A 51 -4.06 2.07 23.53
N GLY A 52 -3.40 2.88 22.71
CA GLY A 52 -2.26 2.46 21.90
C GLY A 52 -2.61 1.49 20.75
N ARG A 53 -3.89 1.34 20.39
CA ARG A 53 -4.35 0.46 19.31
C ARG A 53 -4.10 1.09 17.94
N GLN A 54 -2.98 0.75 17.32
CA GLN A 54 -2.60 1.24 16.00
C GLN A 54 -3.35 0.49 14.88
N ARG A 55 -3.56 1.17 13.74
CA ARG A 55 -4.21 0.62 12.52
C ARG A 55 -3.29 -0.24 11.66
N GLY A 56 -2.01 -0.31 12.02
CA GLY A 56 -0.99 -1.08 11.33
C GLY A 56 0.37 -0.95 12.02
N GLU A 57 1.39 -1.50 11.39
CA GLU A 57 2.78 -1.42 11.84
C GLU A 57 3.52 -0.31 11.10
N TRP A 58 4.48 0.32 11.77
CA TRP A 58 5.43 1.22 11.12
C TRP A 58 6.59 0.44 10.56
N LEU A 59 6.93 0.72 9.30
CA LEU A 59 8.08 0.15 8.63
C LEU A 59 9.05 1.24 8.17
N GLY A 60 10.34 0.96 8.32
CA GLY A 60 11.42 1.77 7.76
C GLY A 60 11.85 1.33 6.36
N PRO A 61 12.83 2.02 5.76
CA PRO A 61 13.36 1.71 4.44
C PRO A 61 14.05 0.34 4.36
N ASP A 62 14.54 -0.16 5.50
CA ASP A 62 15.12 -1.48 5.68
C ASP A 62 14.06 -2.60 5.84
N GLY A 63 12.78 -2.24 5.88
CA GLY A 63 11.67 -3.17 6.12
C GLY A 63 11.54 -3.62 7.57
N ARG A 64 12.28 -3.03 8.51
CA ARG A 64 12.14 -3.36 9.93
C ARG A 64 10.95 -2.64 10.54
N ILE A 65 10.24 -3.36 11.43
CA ILE A 65 9.17 -2.80 12.24
C ILE A 65 9.77 -1.79 13.23
N GLN A 66 9.11 -0.64 13.36
CA GLN A 66 9.46 0.39 14.32
C GLN A 66 8.30 0.64 15.27
N SER A 67 8.61 0.95 16.53
CA SER A 67 7.58 1.36 17.47
C SER A 67 7.02 2.73 17.09
N HIS A 68 5.79 3.02 17.49
CA HIS A 68 5.21 4.34 17.27
C HIS A 68 6.04 5.45 17.94
N GLU A 69 6.58 5.17 19.14
CA GLU A 69 7.45 6.09 19.86
C GLU A 69 8.73 6.42 19.08
N GLN A 70 9.38 5.39 18.50
CA GLN A 70 10.56 5.58 17.65
C GLN A 70 10.25 6.46 16.44
N VAL A 71 9.11 6.21 15.79
CA VAL A 71 8.67 7.04 14.66
C VAL A 71 8.35 8.47 15.09
N MET A 72 7.74 8.67 16.25
CA MET A 72 7.44 10.01 16.78
C MET A 72 8.71 10.78 17.14
N ALA A 73 9.72 10.12 17.72
CA ALA A 73 11.02 10.70 18.01
C ALA A 73 11.76 11.09 16.72
N TRP A 74 11.84 10.16 15.75
CA TRP A 74 12.41 10.41 14.43
C TRP A 74 11.70 11.56 13.71
N ALA A 75 10.37 11.54 13.63
CA ALA A 75 9.59 12.58 12.97
C ALA A 75 9.77 13.95 13.62
N ARG A 76 9.96 14.00 14.95
CA ARG A 76 10.27 15.24 15.66
C ARG A 76 11.63 15.78 15.25
N GLN A 77 12.67 14.94 15.27
CA GLN A 77 14.03 15.32 14.92
C GLN A 77 14.09 15.81 13.46
N GLU A 78 13.58 15.01 12.54
CA GLU A 78 13.63 15.31 11.12
C GLU A 78 12.84 16.56 10.75
N ALA A 79 11.68 16.79 11.35
CA ALA A 79 10.90 18.00 11.10
C ALA A 79 11.60 19.27 11.58
N LEU A 80 12.43 19.19 12.62
CA LEU A 80 13.22 20.33 13.09
C LEU A 80 14.48 20.56 12.25
N SER A 81 14.97 19.54 11.56
CA SER A 81 16.13 19.62 10.66
C SER A 81 15.76 20.05 9.24
N HIS A 82 14.53 19.78 8.80
CA HIS A 82 14.09 20.01 7.43
C HIS A 82 12.99 21.07 7.30
N ARG A 83 12.97 21.78 6.17
CA ARG A 83 11.95 22.79 5.88
C ARG A 83 10.55 22.21 5.73
N TYR A 84 10.40 21.03 5.15
CA TYR A 84 9.09 20.46 4.84
C TYR A 84 8.92 19.03 5.34
N THR A 85 7.71 18.75 5.81
CA THR A 85 7.16 17.40 5.96
C THR A 85 6.41 17.04 4.70
N PHE A 86 6.66 15.85 4.16
CA PHE A 86 5.91 15.29 3.04
C PHE A 86 5.09 14.08 3.50
N GLU A 87 3.84 14.06 3.06
CA GLU A 87 2.88 12.98 3.32
C GLU A 87 2.52 12.37 1.96
N ALA A 88 2.88 11.11 1.72
CA ALA A 88 2.42 10.37 0.55
C ALA A 88 1.35 9.35 0.92
N ILE A 89 0.47 9.08 -0.04
CA ILE A 89 -0.47 7.97 -0.01
C ILE A 89 -0.24 7.10 -1.25
N LEU A 90 -0.06 5.80 -1.02
CA LEU A 90 0.07 4.78 -2.05
C LEU A 90 -1.16 3.88 -1.94
N SER A 91 -1.93 3.68 -2.99
CA SER A 91 -3.14 2.84 -2.94
C SER A 91 -3.21 1.94 -4.15
N VAL A 92 -3.61 0.69 -3.93
CA VAL A 92 -3.87 -0.28 -4.99
C VAL A 92 -5.38 -0.50 -5.17
N PRO A 93 -5.88 -0.59 -6.41
CA PRO A 93 -7.30 -0.65 -6.70
C PRO A 93 -7.98 -1.96 -6.27
N GLN A 94 -7.31 -3.11 -6.36
CA GLN A 94 -7.96 -4.42 -6.21
C GLN A 94 -7.21 -5.34 -5.24
N GLY A 95 -5.89 -5.35 -5.30
CA GLY A 95 -5.03 -6.22 -4.52
C GLY A 95 -5.16 -5.99 -3.02
N LYS A 96 -4.90 -7.04 -2.25
CA LYS A 96 -4.70 -6.98 -0.80
C LYS A 96 -3.20 -7.00 -0.47
N LEU A 97 -2.43 -6.08 -1.04
CA LEU A 97 -0.98 -6.03 -0.83
C LEU A 97 -0.63 -5.90 0.67
N PRO A 98 0.36 -6.66 1.16
CA PRO A 98 0.84 -6.54 2.53
C PRO A 98 1.81 -5.34 2.67
N PRO A 99 2.08 -4.84 3.90
CA PRO A 99 2.95 -3.69 4.15
C PRO A 99 4.32 -3.74 3.46
N GLU A 100 4.93 -4.93 3.40
CA GLU A 100 6.24 -5.19 2.81
C GLU A 100 6.26 -4.91 1.31
N ALA A 101 5.13 -5.12 0.63
CA ALA A 101 4.99 -4.82 -0.80
C ALA A 101 5.05 -3.30 -1.06
N PHE A 102 4.42 -2.49 -0.19
CA PHE A 102 4.54 -1.03 -0.29
C PHE A 102 5.96 -0.56 0.03
N CYS A 103 6.65 -1.19 0.98
CA CYS A 103 8.06 -0.90 1.27
C CYS A 103 8.97 -1.22 0.08
N ARG A 104 8.72 -2.35 -0.61
CA ARG A 104 9.43 -2.72 -1.84
C ARG A 104 9.20 -1.68 -2.95
N ALA A 105 7.96 -1.23 -3.15
CA ALA A 105 7.66 -0.18 -4.13
C ALA A 105 8.38 1.14 -3.81
N MET A 106 8.39 1.57 -2.55
CA MET A 106 9.13 2.76 -2.12
C MET A 106 10.63 2.65 -2.38
N ARG A 107 11.25 1.50 -2.07
CA ARG A 107 12.66 1.24 -2.39
C ARG A 107 12.94 1.32 -3.88
N GLN A 108 12.07 0.74 -4.72
CA GLN A 108 12.22 0.80 -6.18
C GLN A 108 12.19 2.23 -6.72
N GLY A 109 11.47 3.15 -6.06
CA GLY A 109 11.44 4.57 -6.42
C GLY A 109 12.81 5.27 -6.31
N GLY A 110 13.64 4.88 -5.33
CA GLY A 110 15.05 5.28 -5.17
C GLY A 110 15.33 6.76 -4.83
N ALA A 111 14.43 7.70 -5.11
CA ALA A 111 14.67 9.14 -4.92
C ALA A 111 14.48 9.64 -3.47
N ILE A 112 13.91 8.82 -2.60
CA ILE A 112 13.61 9.12 -1.19
C ILE A 112 14.18 7.96 -0.37
N SER A 113 15.29 8.21 0.31
CA SER A 113 16.07 7.19 1.02
C SER A 113 15.58 6.93 2.44
N ASP A 114 15.15 7.98 3.15
CA ASP A 114 14.63 7.87 4.52
C ASP A 114 13.14 8.23 4.58
N TRP A 115 12.34 7.29 5.08
CA TRP A 115 10.89 7.39 5.17
C TRP A 115 10.34 6.42 6.22
N ARG A 116 9.13 6.68 6.71
CA ARG A 116 8.37 5.72 7.52
C ARG A 116 7.01 5.48 6.88
N LEU A 117 6.62 4.22 6.82
CA LEU A 117 5.40 3.78 6.16
C LEU A 117 4.49 3.05 7.14
N MET A 118 3.19 3.29 7.05
CA MET A 118 2.17 2.46 7.68
C MET A 118 1.12 2.07 6.64
N ALA A 119 0.92 0.77 6.46
CA ALA A 119 -0.12 0.24 5.58
C ALA A 119 -1.40 -0.04 6.36
N HIS A 120 -2.53 0.32 5.77
CA HIS A 120 -3.87 0.17 6.34
C HIS A 120 -4.65 -0.93 5.64
N ARG A 121 -5.34 -1.73 6.46
CA ARG A 121 -6.11 -2.90 6.04
C ARG A 121 -7.60 -2.79 6.41
N ASP A 122 -8.03 -1.65 6.91
CA ASP A 122 -9.37 -1.39 7.44
C ASP A 122 -10.25 -0.53 6.50
N THR A 123 -9.80 -0.31 5.27
CA THR A 123 -10.55 0.38 4.21
C THR A 123 -10.75 -0.50 2.98
N ARG A 124 -11.68 -0.11 2.09
CA ARG A 124 -12.01 -0.82 0.83
C ARG A 124 -10.77 -1.15 0.00
N HIS A 125 -9.88 -0.16 -0.17
CA HIS A 125 -8.63 -0.32 -0.91
C HIS A 125 -7.47 -0.40 0.06
N ARG A 126 -6.52 -1.32 -0.17
CA ARG A 126 -5.27 -1.33 0.57
C ARG A 126 -4.48 -0.09 0.19
N HIS A 127 -4.01 0.61 1.20
CA HIS A 127 -3.18 1.77 1.00
C HIS A 127 -2.13 1.87 2.10
N ALA A 128 -1.09 2.65 1.82
CA ALA A 128 -0.05 2.98 2.76
C ALA A 128 0.15 4.48 2.81
N HIS A 129 0.30 4.99 4.02
CA HIS A 129 0.75 6.34 4.28
C HIS A 129 2.27 6.33 4.43
N VAL A 130 2.94 7.32 3.83
CA VAL A 130 4.40 7.48 3.90
C VAL A 130 4.72 8.87 4.40
N LEU A 131 5.59 8.94 5.41
CA LEU A 131 6.12 10.18 5.96
C LEU A 131 7.60 10.30 5.57
N PHE A 132 8.02 11.46 5.07
CA PHE A 132 9.42 11.77 4.78
C PHE A 132 9.68 13.28 4.82
N PHE A 133 10.96 13.68 4.82
CA PHE A 133 11.37 15.06 5.05
C PHE A 133 12.38 15.53 4.01
N ARG A 134 12.26 16.79 3.58
CA ARG A 134 13.21 17.45 2.67
C ARG A 134 13.15 18.96 2.84
N ASP A 135 14.20 19.65 2.41
CA ASP A 135 14.22 21.12 2.35
C ASP A 135 13.57 21.70 1.09
N LYS A 136 13.43 20.87 0.05
CA LYS A 136 12.88 21.24 -1.25
C LYS A 136 12.06 20.09 -1.82
N ARG A 137 11.08 20.43 -2.66
CA ARG A 137 10.39 19.45 -3.51
C ARG A 137 11.41 18.73 -4.40
N LEU A 138 11.11 17.49 -4.78
CA LEU A 138 11.75 16.88 -5.94
C LEU A 138 11.52 17.79 -7.15
N ASP A 139 12.54 17.97 -7.99
CA ASP A 139 12.33 18.56 -9.29
C ASP A 139 11.36 17.69 -10.11
N LYS A 140 10.78 18.27 -11.16
CA LYS A 140 9.72 17.61 -11.94
C LYS A 140 10.17 16.26 -12.52
N GLN A 141 11.40 16.18 -13.05
CA GLN A 141 11.87 14.95 -13.69
C GLN A 141 12.11 13.85 -12.66
N THR A 142 12.75 14.19 -11.54
CA THR A 142 12.97 13.23 -10.44
C THR A 142 11.66 12.77 -9.82
N PHE A 143 10.70 13.68 -9.62
CA PHE A 143 9.38 13.34 -9.10
C PHE A 143 8.62 12.39 -10.03
N LEU A 144 8.58 12.68 -11.34
CA LEU A 144 7.91 11.82 -12.31
C LEU A 144 8.60 10.46 -12.43
N SER A 145 9.93 10.42 -12.42
CA SER A 145 10.69 9.17 -12.44
C SER A 145 10.40 8.31 -11.20
N TRP A 146 10.43 8.93 -10.01
CA TRP A 146 10.08 8.28 -8.75
C TRP A 146 8.65 7.73 -8.79
N GLN A 147 7.68 8.57 -9.18
CA GLN A 147 6.27 8.17 -9.21
C GLN A 147 6.02 7.02 -10.19
N THR A 148 6.63 7.07 -11.37
CA THR A 148 6.54 5.99 -12.36
C THR A 148 7.13 4.70 -11.81
N LYS A 149 8.33 4.71 -11.24
CA LYS A 149 8.97 3.52 -10.67
C LYS A 149 8.13 2.89 -9.55
N VAL A 150 7.62 3.70 -8.62
CA VAL A 150 6.74 3.22 -7.54
C VAL A 150 5.44 2.64 -8.12
N ARG A 151 4.80 3.32 -9.08
CA ARG A 151 3.54 2.85 -9.69
C ARG A 151 3.74 1.54 -10.45
N THR A 152 4.80 1.43 -11.25
CA THR A 152 5.14 0.22 -11.99
C THR A 152 5.34 -0.94 -11.02
N GLU A 153 6.05 -0.73 -9.92
CA GLU A 153 6.29 -1.80 -8.95
C GLU A 153 5.03 -2.19 -8.18
N LEU A 154 4.18 -1.24 -7.78
CA LEU A 154 2.88 -1.56 -7.17
C LEU A 154 1.98 -2.35 -8.14
N THR A 155 1.94 -1.97 -9.41
CA THR A 155 1.16 -2.66 -10.45
C THR A 155 1.65 -4.09 -10.60
N ARG A 156 2.97 -4.29 -10.69
CA ARG A 156 3.60 -5.60 -10.81
C ARG A 156 3.29 -6.48 -9.60
N LEU A 157 3.41 -5.95 -8.39
CA LEU A 157 3.14 -6.68 -7.14
C LEU A 157 1.66 -7.03 -6.99
N GLU A 158 0.76 -6.11 -7.36
CA GLU A 158 -0.69 -6.36 -7.35
C GLU A 158 -1.07 -7.46 -8.34
N GLN A 159 -0.58 -7.38 -9.59
CA GLN A 159 -0.84 -8.39 -10.60
C GLN A 159 -0.35 -9.78 -10.16
N GLN A 160 0.87 -9.88 -9.64
CA GLN A 160 1.41 -11.15 -9.11
C GLN A 160 0.53 -11.75 -8.00
N GLN A 161 -0.03 -10.91 -7.13
CA GLN A 161 -0.93 -11.39 -6.08
C GLN A 161 -2.28 -11.86 -6.65
N LEU A 162 -2.83 -11.15 -7.64
CA LEU A 162 -4.10 -11.51 -8.25
C LEU A 162 -3.97 -12.80 -9.05
N ASP A 163 -2.92 -12.94 -9.86
CA ASP A 163 -2.67 -14.16 -10.66
C ASP A 163 -2.45 -15.38 -9.77
N GLY A 164 -1.67 -15.22 -8.68
CA GLY A 164 -1.43 -16.30 -7.72
C GLY A 164 -2.70 -16.75 -6.98
N ARG A 165 -3.69 -15.86 -6.81
CA ARG A 165 -5.00 -16.24 -6.26
C ARG A 165 -5.85 -17.00 -7.26
N THR A 166 -5.89 -16.55 -8.52
CA THR A 166 -6.63 -17.24 -9.58
C THR A 166 -6.11 -18.67 -9.73
N ALA A 167 -4.78 -18.84 -9.79
CA ALA A 167 -4.17 -20.17 -9.91
C ALA A 167 -4.50 -21.10 -8.73
N HIS A 168 -4.55 -20.58 -7.49
CA HIS A 168 -4.94 -21.38 -6.32
C HIS A 168 -6.42 -21.78 -6.35
N GLN A 169 -7.29 -20.90 -6.86
CA GLN A 169 -8.72 -21.17 -6.96
C GLN A 169 -9.04 -22.21 -8.05
N GLU A 170 -8.33 -22.18 -9.19
CA GLU A 170 -8.45 -23.19 -10.25
C GLU A 170 -8.00 -24.57 -9.75
N LEU A 171 -6.89 -24.65 -8.99
CA LEU A 171 -6.42 -25.90 -8.40
C LEU A 171 -7.38 -26.49 -7.34
N GLU A 172 -8.03 -25.65 -6.53
CA GLU A 172 -9.03 -26.11 -5.55
C GLU A 172 -10.31 -26.64 -6.23
N LEU A 173 -10.76 -26.00 -7.32
CA LEU A 173 -11.91 -26.45 -8.09
C LEU A 173 -11.64 -27.78 -8.82
N ASP A 174 -10.41 -27.99 -9.30
CA ASP A 174 -10.00 -29.25 -9.93
C ASP A 174 -9.85 -30.40 -8.89
N ALA A 175 -9.44 -30.08 -7.67
CA ALA A 175 -9.32 -31.06 -6.58
C ALA A 175 -10.69 -31.54 -6.05
N ASP A 176 -11.69 -30.65 -5.99
CA ASP A 176 -13.05 -30.98 -5.52
C ASP A 176 -13.94 -31.57 -6.65
N GLY A 177 -13.55 -31.38 -7.92
CA GLY A 177 -14.24 -31.92 -9.10
C GLY A 177 -13.94 -33.41 -9.41
N SER A 178 -12.97 -34.03 -8.74
CA SER A 178 -12.53 -35.41 -9.05
C SER A 178 -13.30 -36.52 -8.33
N THR A 179 -14.55 -36.30 -7.94
CA THR A 179 -15.45 -37.38 -7.47
C THR A 179 -16.88 -37.24 -7.99
N ARG A 180 -17.08 -37.30 -9.32
CA ARG A 180 -18.34 -37.80 -9.94
C ARG A 180 -18.28 -37.77 -11.46
N LEU A 181 -17.58 -38.71 -12.09
CA LEU A 181 -17.88 -39.10 -13.48
C LEU A 181 -17.23 -40.46 -13.82
N SER A 182 -17.75 -41.52 -13.21
CA SER A 182 -17.57 -42.88 -13.75
C SER A 182 -18.74 -43.78 -13.33
N LEU A 183 -19.96 -43.46 -13.76
CA LEU A 183 -21.02 -44.47 -13.81
C LEU A 183 -22.03 -44.14 -14.92
N ALA A 184 -21.61 -44.34 -16.16
CA ALA A 184 -22.53 -44.44 -17.28
C ALA A 184 -21.94 -45.35 -18.34
N LYS A 185 -22.29 -46.65 -18.26
CA LYS A 185 -22.69 -47.54 -19.37
C LYS A 185 -22.41 -49.00 -19.01
N SER A 186 -23.43 -49.69 -18.52
CA SER A 186 -23.71 -51.06 -18.91
C SER A 186 -25.08 -51.46 -18.37
N GLN A 187 -26.09 -51.46 -19.24
CA GLN A 187 -27.13 -52.49 -19.30
C GLN A 187 -28.14 -52.10 -20.36
N GLY A 188 -28.28 -52.97 -21.36
CA GLY A 188 -29.19 -52.78 -22.48
C GLY A 188 -28.97 -53.81 -23.56
N VAL A 189 -29.17 -55.09 -23.25
CA VAL A 189 -29.61 -56.08 -24.25
C VAL A 189 -30.64 -56.99 -23.57
N SER A 190 -31.89 -56.81 -23.99
CA SER A 190 -33.00 -57.72 -23.77
C SER A 190 -33.01 -58.73 -24.92
N LEU A 191 -33.11 -60.02 -24.61
CA LEU A 191 -33.46 -61.07 -25.56
C LEU A 191 -34.77 -61.69 -25.07
N GLY A 192 -35.83 -61.48 -25.86
CA GLY A 192 -37.07 -62.24 -25.79
C GLY A 192 -37.22 -63.03 -27.08
N TRP A 193 -37.54 -64.32 -26.90
CA TRP A 193 -38.14 -65.30 -27.82
C TRP A 193 -37.60 -65.44 -29.24
#